data_AF-A0A0J6S2H6-F1
#
_entry.id   AF-A0A0J6S2H6-F1
#
_cell.length_a   1.000
_cell.length_b   1.000
_cell.length_c   1.000
_cell.angle_alpha   90.00
_cell.angle_beta   90.00
_cell.angle_gamma   90.00
#
_symmetry.space_group_name_H-M   'P 1'
#
loop_
_entity.id
_entity.type
_entity.pdbx_description
1 polymer ?
#
loop_
_entity_poly.entity_id
_entity_poly.type
_entity_poly.pdbx_seq_one_letter_code
_entity_poly.pdbx_strand_id
1 'polypeptide(L)'
;MITPMTLVAGLAMVLHPSRQDLPRPALVRGLPARFADADSAFRARVAEAFPLGSSEEILIRRLRGEGFDVHALDRRGSDRSEARGASVSLPSSACTLTWRVRWRAQAGTIVSASGDYGGTCL
;
A
#
# COMPACT_ATOMS: atom_id res chain seq x y z
N MET A 1 -12.12 51.51 45.46
CA MET A 1 -12.57 50.19 44.99
C MET A 1 -11.99 49.98 43.60
N ILE A 2 -11.00 49.09 43.44
CA ILE A 2 -10.33 48.81 42.16
C ILE A 2 -10.46 47.31 41.90
N THR A 3 -11.06 46.96 40.76
CA THR A 3 -11.41 45.59 40.34
C THR A 3 -10.17 44.86 39.81
N PRO A 4 -9.90 43.59 40.17
CA PRO A 4 -8.76 42.85 39.63
C PRO A 4 -9.06 42.26 38.24
N MET A 5 -8.10 42.44 37.34
CA MET A 5 -8.06 41.94 35.97
C MET A 5 -7.59 40.47 35.98
N THR A 6 -8.50 39.55 35.67
CA THR A 6 -8.22 38.10 35.65
C THR A 6 -7.56 37.71 34.33
N LEU A 7 -6.33 37.22 34.40
CA LEU A 7 -5.55 36.72 33.26
C LEU A 7 -5.84 35.22 33.07
N VAL A 8 -6.56 34.84 32.01
CA VAL A 8 -6.83 33.43 31.69
C VAL A 8 -5.73 32.93 30.76
N ALA A 9 -4.81 32.11 31.30
CA ALA A 9 -3.79 31.41 30.53
C ALA A 9 -4.42 30.16 29.87
N GLY A 10 -4.66 30.21 28.56
CA GLY A 10 -5.13 29.06 27.79
C GLY A 10 -3.98 28.11 27.44
N LEU A 11 -3.99 26.89 28.00
CA LEU A 11 -3.14 25.79 27.54
C LEU A 11 -3.60 25.34 26.14
N ALA A 12 -2.84 25.65 25.11
CA ALA A 12 -3.01 25.06 23.79
C ALA A 12 -2.42 23.63 23.81
N MET A 13 -3.27 22.63 23.97
CA MET A 13 -2.90 21.22 23.86
C MET A 13 -2.72 20.89 22.37
N VAL A 14 -1.48 20.82 21.90
CA VAL A 14 -1.13 20.40 20.54
C VAL A 14 -1.43 18.90 20.42
N LEU A 15 -2.58 18.57 19.84
CA LEU A 15 -2.94 17.21 19.43
C LEU A 15 -1.97 16.78 18.33
N HIS A 16 -0.94 16.04 18.70
CA HIS A 16 -0.10 15.34 17.74
C HIS A 16 -0.97 14.24 17.11
N PRO A 17 -1.12 14.18 15.78
CA PRO A 17 -1.79 13.05 15.16
C PRO A 17 -0.97 11.81 15.49
N SER A 18 -1.55 10.92 16.30
CA SER A 18 -0.99 9.60 16.56
C SER A 18 -0.68 8.95 15.22
N ARG A 19 0.60 8.64 14.96
CA ARG A 19 0.99 7.74 13.88
C ARG A 19 0.17 6.48 14.07
N GLN A 20 -0.88 6.30 13.27
CA GLN A 20 -1.58 5.02 13.25
C GLN A 20 -0.57 4.03 12.69
N ASP A 21 -0.13 3.10 13.53
CA ASP A 21 0.56 1.89 13.09
C ASP A 21 -0.47 1.14 12.26
N LEU A 22 -0.52 1.45 10.95
CA LEU A 22 -1.43 0.78 10.05
C LEU A 22 -1.07 -0.71 10.13
N PRO A 23 -2.01 -1.57 10.55
CA PRO A 23 -1.71 -2.99 10.69
C PRO A 23 -1.20 -3.50 9.35
N ARG A 24 -0.14 -4.32 9.40
CA ARG A 24 0.51 -4.87 8.21
C ARG A 24 -0.54 -5.33 7.18
N PRO A 25 -0.45 -4.90 5.91
CA PRO A 25 -1.43 -5.21 4.87
C PRO A 25 -1.79 -6.69 4.84
N ALA A 26 -3.07 -7.01 4.63
CA ALA A 26 -3.53 -8.40 4.61
C ALA A 26 -2.82 -9.21 3.52
N LEU A 27 -2.57 -8.58 2.36
CA LEU A 27 -1.82 -9.18 1.26
C LEU A 27 -0.39 -9.59 1.66
N VAL A 28 0.27 -8.89 2.60
CA VAL A 28 1.68 -9.13 2.96
C VAL A 28 1.87 -9.77 4.35
N ARG A 29 0.78 -10.01 5.07
CA ARG A 29 0.80 -10.58 6.42
C ARG A 29 1.03 -12.09 6.39
N GLY A 30 1.88 -12.59 7.31
CA GLY A 30 2.14 -14.02 7.47
C GLY A 30 2.81 -14.69 6.28
N LEU A 31 3.52 -13.93 5.44
CA LEU A 31 4.29 -14.49 4.33
C LEU A 31 5.57 -15.16 4.86
N PRO A 32 6.10 -16.19 4.16
CA PRO A 32 7.34 -16.85 4.51
C PRO A 32 8.52 -15.89 4.68
N ALA A 33 9.50 -16.24 5.52
CA ALA A 33 10.68 -15.42 5.74
C ALA A 33 11.69 -15.47 4.57
N ARG A 34 11.71 -16.58 3.82
CA ARG A 34 12.60 -16.74 2.65
C ARG A 34 12.07 -15.96 1.47
N PHE A 35 12.95 -15.22 0.78
CA PHE A 35 12.56 -14.31 -0.29
C PHE A 35 11.81 -14.99 -1.45
N ALA A 36 12.32 -16.13 -1.94
CA ALA A 36 11.68 -16.86 -3.03
C ALA A 36 10.28 -17.37 -2.65
N ASP A 37 10.14 -17.88 -1.42
CA ASP A 37 8.87 -18.40 -0.91
C ASP A 37 7.86 -17.27 -0.68
N ALA A 38 8.33 -16.14 -0.14
CA ALA A 38 7.55 -14.92 0.02
C ALA A 38 7.04 -14.35 -1.30
N ASP A 39 7.89 -14.28 -2.33
CA ASP A 39 7.51 -13.82 -3.66
C ASP A 39 6.42 -14.73 -4.27
N SER A 40 6.63 -16.04 -4.23
CA SER A 40 5.66 -17.00 -4.76
C SER A 40 4.33 -16.95 -4.02
N ALA A 41 4.35 -16.89 -2.68
CA ALA A 41 3.14 -16.79 -1.86
C ALA A 41 2.40 -15.47 -2.08
N PHE A 42 3.13 -14.36 -2.22
CA PHE A 42 2.53 -13.06 -2.50
C PHE A 42 1.89 -13.01 -3.89
N ARG A 43 2.59 -13.52 -4.92
CA ARG A 43 2.05 -13.63 -6.28
C ARG A 43 0.75 -14.44 -6.30
N ALA A 44 0.72 -15.58 -5.62
CA ALA A 44 -0.49 -16.41 -5.50
C ALA A 44 -1.63 -15.65 -4.81
N ARG A 45 -1.34 -14.98 -3.70
CA ARG A 45 -2.35 -14.22 -2.95
C ARG A 45 -2.92 -13.03 -3.72
N VAL A 46 -2.10 -12.35 -4.52
CA VAL A 46 -2.58 -11.28 -5.41
C VAL A 46 -3.53 -11.84 -6.46
N ALA A 47 -3.19 -12.97 -7.08
CA ALA A 47 -4.06 -13.61 -8.08
C ALA A 47 -5.40 -14.09 -7.47
N GLU A 48 -5.36 -14.63 -6.25
CA GLU A 48 -6.56 -15.05 -5.51
C GLU A 48 -7.42 -13.85 -5.07
N ALA A 49 -6.80 -12.79 -4.56
CA ALA A 49 -7.50 -11.60 -4.08
C ALA A 49 -8.11 -10.77 -5.22
N PHE A 50 -7.55 -10.86 -6.43
CA PHE A 50 -7.93 -10.07 -7.59
C PHE A 50 -8.04 -10.93 -8.85
N PRO A 51 -9.06 -11.81 -8.92
CA PRO A 51 -9.23 -12.70 -10.06
C PRO A 51 -9.57 -11.91 -11.34
N LEU A 52 -9.17 -12.45 -12.48
CA LEU A 52 -9.44 -11.85 -13.79
C LEU A 52 -10.95 -11.66 -14.00
N GLY A 53 -11.32 -10.57 -14.68
CA GLY A 53 -12.71 -10.15 -14.86
C GLY A 53 -13.29 -9.36 -13.68
N SER A 54 -12.60 -9.31 -12.54
CA SER A 54 -13.04 -8.50 -11.39
C SER A 54 -12.91 -7.00 -11.64
N SER A 55 -13.66 -6.20 -10.87
CA SER A 55 -13.61 -4.74 -10.94
C SER A 55 -12.24 -4.19 -10.54
N GLU A 56 -11.69 -3.34 -11.40
CA GLU A 56 -10.49 -2.57 -11.13
C GLU A 56 -10.68 -1.56 -9.99
N GLU A 57 -11.84 -0.92 -9.92
CA GLU A 57 -12.15 0.06 -8.87
C GLU A 57 -12.06 -0.58 -7.49
N ILE A 58 -12.60 -1.81 -7.34
CA ILE A 58 -12.53 -2.58 -6.10
C ILE A 58 -11.08 -2.90 -5.74
N LEU A 59 -10.26 -3.31 -6.73
CA LEU A 59 -8.82 -3.53 -6.53
C LEU A 59 -8.13 -2.26 -6.01
N ILE A 60 -8.32 -1.13 -6.69
CA ILE A 60 -7.68 0.15 -6.33
C ILE A 60 -8.08 0.57 -4.92
N ARG A 61 -9.39 0.51 -4.61
CA ARG A 61 -9.92 0.86 -3.29
C ARG A 61 -9.35 -0.04 -2.21
N ARG A 62 -9.27 -1.35 -2.45
CA ARG A 62 -8.71 -2.31 -1.48
C ARG A 62 -7.22 -2.06 -1.25
N LEU A 63 -6.43 -1.89 -2.30
CA LEU A 63 -5.00 -1.62 -2.19
C LEU A 63 -4.74 -0.33 -1.40
N ARG A 64 -5.46 0.76 -1.69
CA ARG A 64 -5.37 2.01 -0.92
C ARG A 64 -5.77 1.83 0.54
N GLY A 65 -6.87 1.10 0.79
CA GLY A 65 -7.31 0.78 2.15
C GLY A 65 -6.31 -0.06 2.93
N GLU A 66 -5.49 -0.84 2.24
CA GLU A 66 -4.38 -1.62 2.81
C GLU A 66 -3.06 -0.81 2.90
N GLY A 67 -3.05 0.47 2.51
CA GLY A 67 -1.87 1.34 2.62
C GLY A 67 -0.88 1.24 1.45
N PHE A 68 -1.28 0.63 0.33
CA PHE A 68 -0.49 0.69 -0.90
C PHE A 68 -0.68 2.04 -1.59
N ASP A 69 0.42 2.60 -2.08
CA ASP A 69 0.42 3.78 -2.93
C ASP A 69 0.24 3.39 -4.40
N VAL A 70 -0.84 3.89 -5.03
CA VAL A 70 -1.25 3.53 -6.41
C VAL A 70 -0.70 4.54 -7.40
N HIS A 71 0.01 4.06 -8.41
CA HIS A 71 0.70 4.87 -9.41
C HIS A 71 0.53 4.28 -10.83
N ALA A 72 0.67 5.14 -11.84
CA ALA A 72 0.84 4.69 -13.21
C ALA A 72 2.25 4.12 -13.39
N LEU A 73 2.40 3.04 -14.16
CA LEU A 73 3.72 2.51 -14.53
C LEU A 73 4.14 3.13 -15.87
N ASP A 74 5.26 3.83 -15.88
CA ASP A 74 5.79 4.44 -17.11
C ASP A 74 6.05 3.38 -18.18
N ARG A 75 5.57 3.67 -19.38
CA ARG A 75 5.48 2.75 -20.51
C ARG A 75 6.84 2.60 -21.19
N ARG A 76 7.56 1.52 -20.94
CA ARG A 76 8.66 1.08 -21.84
C ARG A 76 8.17 -0.07 -22.70
N GLY A 77 7.32 0.21 -23.71
CA GLY A 77 6.90 -0.79 -24.71
C GLY A 77 5.43 -0.74 -25.13
N SER A 78 5.20 -1.10 -26.39
CA SER A 78 4.06 -0.80 -27.26
C SER A 78 2.78 -1.63 -27.02
N ASP A 79 2.23 -1.61 -25.81
CA ASP A 79 0.95 -2.28 -25.57
C ASP A 79 -0.07 -1.35 -24.87
N ARG A 80 -1.24 -1.18 -25.49
CA ARG A 80 -2.20 -0.09 -25.25
C ARG A 80 -3.02 -0.18 -23.96
N SER A 81 -2.99 -1.29 -23.23
CA SER A 81 -3.52 -1.30 -21.86
C SER A 81 -2.55 -0.59 -20.90
N GLU A 82 -3.07 0.35 -20.13
CA GLU A 82 -2.33 1.11 -19.13
C GLU A 82 -1.91 0.16 -18.01
N ALA A 83 -0.62 -0.15 -17.95
CA ALA A 83 -0.06 -0.87 -16.82
C ALA A 83 -0.12 0.05 -15.59
N ARG A 84 -0.74 -0.43 -14.53
CA ARG A 84 -0.88 0.29 -13.25
C ARG A 84 -0.17 -0.50 -12.17
N GLY A 85 0.33 0.22 -11.18
CA GLY A 85 1.11 -0.31 -10.09
C GLY A 85 0.57 0.19 -8.76
N ALA A 86 0.81 -0.60 -7.71
CA ALA A 86 0.72 -0.13 -6.35
C ALA A 86 1.85 -0.72 -5.53
N SER A 87 2.39 0.04 -4.58
CA SER A 87 3.46 -0.47 -3.73
C SER A 87 3.32 -0.06 -2.29
N VAL A 88 3.79 -0.92 -1.40
CA VAL A 88 3.97 -0.62 0.03
C VAL A 88 5.37 -1.05 0.43
N SER A 89 6.05 -0.19 1.19
CA SER A 89 7.37 -0.51 1.75
C SER A 89 7.28 -0.62 3.25
N LEU A 90 7.81 -1.71 3.80
CA LEU A 90 7.83 -1.99 5.22
C LEU A 90 9.27 -2.10 5.69
N PRO A 91 9.66 -1.39 6.77
CA PRO A 91 10.96 -1.60 7.36
C PRO A 91 11.05 -3.01 7.97
N SER A 92 12.20 -3.64 7.78
CA SER A 92 12.67 -4.83 8.47
C SER A 92 14.07 -4.52 9.01
N SER A 93 14.45 -5.14 10.13
CA SER A 93 15.76 -5.00 10.81
C SER A 93 16.85 -4.22 10.04
N ALA A 94 17.44 -4.83 9.00
CA ALA A 94 18.47 -4.23 8.15
C ALA A 94 18.03 -3.99 6.69
N CYS A 95 16.75 -4.14 6.37
CA CYS A 95 16.25 -4.05 4.99
C CYS A 95 14.93 -3.30 4.90
N THR A 96 14.75 -2.50 3.86
CA THR A 96 13.43 -2.02 3.45
C THR A 96 12.84 -3.03 2.47
N LEU A 97 11.71 -3.63 2.85
CA LEU A 97 11.00 -4.62 2.06
C LEU A 97 9.91 -3.94 1.25
N THR A 98 9.92 -4.10 -0.07
CA THR A 98 8.94 -3.49 -0.98
C THR A 98 8.09 -4.57 -1.63
N TRP A 99 6.78 -4.42 -1.49
CA TRP A 99 5.77 -5.26 -2.12
C TRP A 99 5.08 -4.47 -3.22
N ARG A 100 4.97 -5.04 -4.42
CA ARG A 100 4.39 -4.36 -5.57
C ARG A 100 3.29 -5.21 -6.19
N VAL A 101 2.15 -4.59 -6.44
CA VAL A 101 1.07 -5.17 -7.23
C VAL A 101 1.07 -4.47 -8.57
N ARG A 102 1.12 -5.21 -9.66
CA ARG A 102 0.97 -4.71 -11.03
C ARG A 102 -0.28 -5.29 -11.64
N TRP A 103 -1.05 -4.48 -12.35
CA TRP A 103 -2.22 -4.94 -13.08
C TRP A 103 -2.44 -4.19 -14.38
N ARG A 104 -3.30 -4.77 -15.22
CA ARG A 104 -3.89 -4.12 -16.39
C ARG A 104 -5.39 -4.31 -16.30
N ALA A 105 -6.12 -3.31 -16.78
CA ALA A 105 -7.55 -3.39 -16.91
C ALA A 105 -8.00 -2.98 -18.31
N GLN A 106 -9.16 -3.49 -18.70
CA GLN A 106 -9.85 -3.14 -19.92
C GLN A 106 -11.33 -2.92 -19.57
N ALA A 107 -11.88 -1.78 -19.97
CA ALA A 107 -13.26 -1.39 -19.65
C ALA A 107 -13.61 -1.54 -18.14
N GLY A 108 -12.66 -1.20 -17.26
CA GLY A 108 -12.85 -1.26 -15.80
C GLY A 108 -12.73 -2.67 -15.18
N THR A 109 -12.37 -3.68 -15.97
CA THR A 109 -12.18 -5.07 -15.49
C THR A 109 -10.72 -5.49 -15.59
N ILE A 110 -10.25 -6.26 -14.61
CA ILE A 110 -8.87 -6.75 -14.54
C ILE A 110 -8.66 -7.81 -15.62
N VAL A 111 -7.66 -7.59 -16.49
CA VAL A 111 -7.23 -8.56 -17.51
C VAL A 111 -5.88 -9.21 -17.17
N SER A 112 -5.14 -8.64 -16.23
CA SER A 112 -3.96 -9.25 -15.62
C SER A 112 -3.70 -8.64 -14.25
N ALA A 113 -3.31 -9.43 -13.26
CA ALA A 113 -2.81 -8.94 -11.97
C ALA A 113 -1.69 -9.86 -11.47
N SER A 114 -0.63 -9.27 -10.91
CA SER A 114 0.53 -10.00 -10.40
C SER A 114 1.18 -9.24 -9.25
N GLY A 115 1.73 -9.98 -8.28
CA GLY A 115 2.57 -9.42 -7.23
C GLY A 115 4.06 -9.70 -7.48
N ASP A 116 4.92 -8.77 -7.11
CA ASP A 116 6.35 -9.01 -6.90
C ASP A 116 6.82 -8.48 -5.54
N TYR A 117 7.85 -9.13 -5.02
CA TYR A 117 8.48 -8.80 -3.76
C TYR A 117 9.97 -8.54 -3.95
N GLY A 118 10.48 -7.49 -3.31
CA GLY A 118 11.92 -7.22 -3.25
C GLY A 118 12.31 -6.52 -1.96
N GLY A 119 13.60 -6.27 -1.79
CA GLY A 119 14.10 -5.48 -0.69
C GLY A 119 15.46 -4.89 -0.95
N THR A 120 15.75 -3.79 -0.27
CA THR A 120 17.06 -3.15 -0.25
C THR A 120 17.59 -3.24 1.17
N CYS A 121 18.78 -3.82 1.34
CA CYS A 121 19.44 -3.95 2.64
C CYS A 121 20.63 -3.00 2.74
N LEU A 122 20.93 -2.53 3.95
CA LEU A 122 22.09 -1.70 4.28
C LEU A 122 23.25 -2.56 4.79
#